data_AF-A0A538FG68-F1
#
_entry.id   AF-A0A538FG68-F1
#
_cell.length_a   1.000
_cell.length_b   1.000
_cell.length_c   1.000
_cell.angle_alpha   90.00
_cell.angle_beta   90.00
_cell.angle_gamma   90.00
#
_symmetry.space_group_name_H-M   'P 1'
#
loop_
_entity.id
_entity.type
_entity.pdbx_description
1 polymer ?
#
loop_
_entity_poly.entity_id
_entity_poly.type
_entity_poly.pdbx_seq_one_letter_code
_entity_poly.pdbx_strand_id
1 'polypeptide(L)'
;MTIALNEAAEAPGPASGARSRRRFTGRDAAAVVADPSSARPLSSVVDEPGRLRTNQSVGMAVIDLGSETGIDLTPQRGNYLFSPVRVPAPAEPAHEEPEAPGRGRVLVATLVRSLAFLCAWGVAVTVAAHVHPIGPIRTLAIFGHLIGLVCGFGAVLALDWYGLACLTGRRSPVEAARLSTSLDPLIWGGLFALMATGSLLAPHLSHPLTRVKLAAVLVAGLNGVNARGLRDAVSRLRPSATLRELPSRLLWRLFITATVSQLAWWTAIVIGFRNTPHN
;
A
#
# COMPACT_ATOMS: atom_id res chain seq x y z
N MET A 1 1.56 -71.19 -0.43
CA MET A 1 1.43 -72.30 -1.39
C MET A 1 1.32 -71.65 -2.77
N THR A 2 2.46 -71.32 -3.38
CA THR A 2 3.09 -72.04 -4.53
C THR A 2 2.65 -71.34 -5.83
N ILE A 3 3.40 -70.38 -6.41
CA ILE A 3 4.70 -70.45 -7.12
C ILE A 3 4.64 -71.27 -8.43
N ALA A 4 4.72 -70.58 -9.58
CA ALA A 4 5.27 -70.98 -10.90
C ALA A 4 4.78 -69.97 -11.97
N LEU A 5 5.46 -69.57 -13.06
CA LEU A 5 6.85 -69.54 -13.60
C LEU A 5 6.87 -68.34 -14.60
N ASN A 6 7.94 -67.55 -14.86
CA ASN A 6 9.15 -67.83 -15.65
C ASN A 6 8.84 -68.36 -17.08
N GLU A 7 9.44 -67.94 -18.22
CA GLU A 7 10.55 -67.01 -18.60
C GLU A 7 10.07 -66.09 -19.76
N ALA A 8 10.80 -65.25 -20.50
CA ALA A 8 12.22 -64.94 -20.77
C ALA A 8 12.35 -63.41 -21.04
N ALA A 9 13.46 -62.66 -20.96
CA ALA A 9 14.90 -62.83 -21.22
C ALA A 9 15.36 -62.52 -22.68
N GLU A 10 15.75 -61.26 -22.94
CA GLU A 10 16.84 -60.91 -23.87
C GLU A 10 17.60 -59.66 -23.37
N ALA A 11 18.86 -59.49 -23.79
CA ALA A 11 19.94 -58.86 -23.00
C ALA A 11 20.50 -57.54 -23.61
N PRO A 12 21.46 -56.84 -22.96
CA PRO A 12 21.74 -55.42 -23.22
C PRO A 12 22.88 -55.14 -24.23
N GLY A 13 22.91 -53.91 -24.77
CA GLY A 13 24.00 -53.38 -25.59
C GLY A 13 24.45 -51.96 -25.17
N PRO A 14 25.74 -51.70 -24.90
CA PRO A 14 26.25 -50.39 -24.48
C PRO A 14 27.07 -49.64 -25.55
N ALA A 15 26.93 -48.31 -25.61
CA ALA A 15 27.90 -47.36 -26.18
C ALA A 15 27.67 -46.00 -25.49
N SER A 16 28.60 -45.39 -24.75
CA SER A 16 29.97 -44.97 -25.11
C SER A 16 30.00 -44.00 -26.30
N GLY A 17 29.85 -42.70 -26.01
CA GLY A 17 29.97 -41.59 -26.96
C GLY A 17 30.61 -40.39 -26.28
N ALA A 18 31.73 -39.91 -26.81
CA ALA A 18 32.67 -39.08 -26.05
C ALA A 18 32.47 -37.55 -26.18
N ARG A 19 32.99 -36.86 -25.16
CA ARG A 19 33.55 -35.48 -25.16
C ARG A 19 33.32 -34.60 -26.40
N SER A 20 32.78 -33.40 -26.17
CA SER A 20 33.25 -32.20 -26.87
C SER A 20 33.29 -30.99 -25.93
N ARG A 21 34.50 -30.62 -25.48
CA ARG A 21 34.78 -29.28 -24.97
C ARG A 21 35.00 -28.37 -26.18
N ARG A 22 34.28 -27.25 -26.29
CA ARG A 22 34.81 -26.06 -26.97
C ARG A 22 34.64 -24.83 -26.09
N ARG A 23 35.77 -24.38 -25.53
CA ARG A 23 35.98 -22.93 -25.33
C ARG A 23 36.06 -22.31 -26.72
N PHE A 24 35.52 -21.10 -26.88
CA PHE A 24 35.98 -20.20 -27.93
C PHE A 24 36.39 -18.87 -27.28
N THR A 25 37.54 -18.37 -27.71
CA THR A 25 38.26 -17.20 -27.20
C THR A 25 38.87 -16.49 -28.39
N GLY A 26 38.91 -15.15 -28.39
CA GLY A 26 39.22 -14.35 -29.59
C GLY A 26 37.91 -13.87 -30.22
N ARG A 27 37.55 -12.58 -30.27
CA ARG A 27 38.31 -11.32 -30.39
C ARG A 27 38.90 -11.13 -31.80
N ASP A 28 38.87 -9.87 -32.23
CA ASP A 28 39.39 -9.27 -33.46
C ASP A 28 38.47 -9.40 -34.70
N ALA A 29 38.39 -8.43 -35.62
CA ALA A 29 38.63 -6.98 -35.56
C ALA A 29 38.13 -6.30 -36.86
N ALA A 30 37.34 -5.22 -36.77
CA ALA A 30 37.15 -4.17 -37.79
C ALA A 30 36.30 -3.05 -37.14
N ALA A 31 36.80 -1.89 -36.70
CA ALA A 31 37.63 -0.86 -37.37
C ALA A 31 36.84 0.03 -38.36
N VAL A 32 36.27 1.13 -37.83
CA VAL A 32 35.88 2.34 -38.58
C VAL A 32 36.35 3.57 -37.80
N VAL A 33 36.89 4.57 -38.51
CA VAL A 33 37.69 5.74 -38.05
C VAL A 33 37.42 6.90 -39.02
N ALA A 34 37.45 8.20 -38.68
CA ALA A 34 37.79 8.87 -37.42
C ALA A 34 36.51 9.35 -36.67
N ASP A 35 36.30 10.57 -36.12
CA ASP A 35 37.03 11.86 -36.07
C ASP A 35 36.75 12.57 -34.72
N PRO A 36 37.77 12.97 -33.95
CA PRO A 36 37.62 13.79 -32.75
C PRO A 36 38.24 15.20 -32.91
N SER A 37 37.54 16.15 -33.54
CA SER A 37 38.10 17.50 -33.77
C SER A 37 37.10 18.68 -33.65
N SER A 38 36.55 18.92 -32.45
CA SER A 38 35.90 20.21 -32.12
C SER A 38 36.05 20.64 -30.65
N ALA A 39 37.30 20.81 -30.22
CA ALA A 39 37.59 21.55 -29.00
C ALA A 39 37.63 23.06 -29.26
N ARG A 40 36.79 23.85 -28.57
CA ARG A 40 37.18 25.19 -28.11
C ARG A 40 36.33 25.67 -26.91
N PRO A 41 36.94 25.89 -25.73
CA PRO A 41 36.33 26.58 -24.61
C PRO A 41 36.70 28.09 -24.62
N LEU A 42 35.89 28.92 -23.97
CA LEU A 42 36.17 30.26 -23.43
C LEU A 42 34.96 30.58 -22.49
N SER A 43 35.14 30.68 -21.17
CA SER A 43 35.29 31.94 -20.38
C SER A 43 34.06 32.88 -20.40
N SER A 44 33.66 33.62 -19.36
CA SER A 44 33.98 33.64 -17.92
C SER A 44 33.20 34.81 -17.27
N VAL A 45 32.31 34.56 -16.32
CA VAL A 45 31.71 35.56 -15.39
C VAL A 45 31.36 34.78 -14.11
N VAL A 46 32.09 34.79 -13.00
CA VAL A 46 32.60 35.88 -12.12
C VAL A 46 31.51 36.45 -11.19
N ASP A 47 31.65 36.12 -9.89
CA ASP A 47 31.19 36.78 -8.65
C ASP A 47 29.67 37.06 -8.44
N GLU A 48 29.08 37.14 -7.24
CA GLU A 48 29.50 36.96 -5.81
C GLU A 48 28.22 36.52 -4.99
N PRO A 49 28.26 36.28 -3.66
CA PRO A 49 27.19 35.63 -2.90
C PRO A 49 26.33 36.56 -2.01
N GLY A 50 25.21 36.03 -1.51
CA GLY A 50 24.74 36.33 -0.15
C GLY A 50 23.37 36.98 0.06
N ARG A 51 22.82 36.69 1.25
CA ARG A 51 21.65 37.28 1.95
C ARG A 51 20.22 37.02 1.42
N LEU A 52 19.54 36.15 2.18
CA LEU A 52 18.19 36.31 2.74
C LEU A 52 17.42 37.61 2.41
N ARG A 53 16.19 37.46 1.91
CA ARG A 53 15.09 38.35 2.32
C ARG A 53 13.75 37.62 2.37
N THR A 54 13.19 37.56 3.57
CA THR A 54 11.78 37.24 3.85
C THR A 54 10.89 38.44 3.54
N ASN A 55 9.72 38.20 2.93
CA ASN A 55 8.49 39.02 2.88
C ASN A 55 7.50 38.16 2.06
N GLN A 56 6.25 37.86 2.42
CA GLN A 56 5.35 38.30 3.49
C GLN A 56 5.10 39.81 3.58
N SER A 57 4.30 40.35 2.65
CA SER A 57 3.17 41.24 2.99
C SER A 57 2.28 41.56 1.80
N VAL A 58 0.97 41.28 1.96
CA VAL A 58 -0.14 42.15 1.53
C VAL A 58 -0.16 42.59 0.06
N GLY A 59 -0.88 41.83 -0.77
CA GLY A 59 -1.54 42.36 -1.95
C GLY A 59 -2.84 43.06 -1.54
N MET A 60 -2.79 44.37 -1.27
CA MET A 60 -3.98 45.19 -1.06
C MET A 60 -4.57 45.56 -2.43
N ALA A 61 -5.72 44.98 -2.78
CA ALA A 61 -6.43 45.35 -4.00
C ALA A 61 -7.09 46.73 -3.81
N VAL A 62 -6.40 47.78 -4.26
CA VAL A 62 -6.98 49.11 -4.39
C VAL A 62 -7.98 49.07 -5.55
N ILE A 63 -9.27 49.16 -5.23
CA ILE A 63 -10.31 49.44 -6.21
C ILE A 63 -10.41 50.96 -6.31
N ASP A 64 -10.00 51.49 -7.46
CA ASP A 64 -10.21 52.88 -7.84
C ASP A 64 -11.67 53.10 -8.22
N LEU A 65 -12.27 54.16 -7.67
CA LEU A 65 -13.63 54.60 -7.97
C LEU A 65 -13.72 56.10 -7.64
N GLY A 66 -12.99 56.91 -8.40
CA GLY A 66 -13.20 58.35 -8.43
C GLY A 66 -14.61 58.69 -8.95
N SER A 67 -15.41 59.36 -8.12
CA SER A 67 -16.61 60.07 -8.58
C SER A 67 -16.90 61.24 -7.65
N GLU A 68 -17.09 62.38 -8.30
CA GLU A 68 -17.27 63.72 -7.78
C GLU A 68 -18.31 63.85 -6.66
N THR A 69 -17.95 64.51 -5.56
CA THR A 69 -18.83 65.44 -4.83
C THR A 69 -17.99 66.32 -3.91
N GLY A 70 -18.08 67.64 -4.07
CA GLY A 70 -17.40 68.57 -3.17
C GLY A 70 -18.08 68.59 -1.80
N ILE A 71 -17.34 68.26 -0.75
CA ILE A 71 -17.78 68.42 0.64
C ILE A 71 -16.70 69.18 1.42
N ASP A 72 -17.13 70.24 2.09
CA ASP A 72 -16.31 71.17 2.85
C ASP A 72 -15.69 70.49 4.08
N LEU A 73 -14.36 70.57 4.21
CA LEU A 73 -13.60 69.98 5.33
C LEU A 73 -13.27 71.02 6.40
N THR A 74 -14.31 71.65 6.95
CA THR A 74 -14.20 72.42 8.20
C THR A 74 -14.48 71.50 9.41
N PRO A 75 -13.56 71.40 10.39
CA PRO A 75 -13.71 70.45 11.49
C PRO A 75 -14.67 70.99 12.57
N GLN A 76 -15.97 70.67 12.45
CA GLN A 76 -16.91 70.89 13.55
C GLN A 76 -16.57 70.00 14.75
N ARG A 77 -16.26 70.63 15.89
CA ARG A 77 -16.22 69.99 17.21
C ARG A 77 -17.64 69.66 17.69
N GLY A 78 -18.21 68.58 17.15
CA GLY A 78 -19.42 67.97 17.68
C GLY A 78 -19.11 67.03 18.85
N ASN A 79 -19.71 67.27 20.03
CA ASN A 79 -19.66 66.34 21.15
C ASN A 79 -20.57 65.13 20.87
N TYR A 80 -20.06 64.11 20.19
CA TYR A 80 -20.77 62.85 20.02
C TYR A 80 -20.66 61.99 21.28
N LEU A 81 -21.68 62.08 22.14
CA LEU A 81 -21.88 61.24 23.31
C LEU A 81 -22.29 59.81 22.91
N PHE A 82 -21.39 59.09 22.22
CA PHE A 82 -21.58 57.68 21.90
C PHE A 82 -21.37 56.82 23.15
N SER A 83 -22.48 56.54 23.84
CA SER A 83 -22.54 55.42 24.78
C SER A 83 -22.39 54.11 23.99
N PRO A 84 -21.38 53.26 24.25
CA PRO A 84 -21.21 52.02 23.51
C PRO A 84 -22.32 51.04 23.88
N VAL A 85 -23.28 50.85 22.97
CA VAL A 85 -24.24 49.76 23.04
C VAL A 85 -23.46 48.45 23.06
N ARG A 86 -23.38 47.81 24.22
CA ARG A 86 -22.87 46.43 24.33
C ARG A 86 -23.86 45.52 23.61
N VAL A 87 -23.56 45.21 22.35
CA VAL A 87 -24.10 44.03 21.69
C VAL A 87 -23.68 42.83 22.55
N PRO A 88 -24.61 42.04 23.12
CA PRO A 88 -24.25 40.81 23.80
C PRO A 88 -23.52 39.92 22.80
N ALA A 89 -22.33 39.42 23.17
CA ALA A 89 -21.64 38.45 22.33
C ALA A 89 -22.60 37.28 22.05
N PRO A 90 -22.70 36.79 20.80
CA PRO A 90 -23.45 35.57 20.51
C PRO A 90 -22.97 34.50 21.48
N ALA A 91 -23.90 33.83 22.16
CA ALA A 91 -23.55 32.73 23.05
C ALA A 91 -22.79 31.69 22.22
N GLU A 92 -21.49 31.58 22.47
CA GLU A 92 -20.61 30.64 21.77
C GLU A 92 -21.21 29.25 21.98
N PRO A 93 -21.70 28.58 20.91
CA PRO A 93 -22.42 27.33 21.08
C PRO A 93 -21.46 26.36 21.73
N ALA A 94 -21.84 25.86 22.91
CA ALA A 94 -20.99 24.99 23.71
C ALA A 94 -20.44 23.89 22.80
N HIS A 95 -19.13 23.92 22.55
CA HIS A 95 -18.47 22.89 21.77
C HIS A 95 -18.54 21.61 22.59
N GLU A 96 -19.59 20.81 22.34
CA GLU A 96 -19.69 19.44 22.83
C GLU A 96 -18.43 18.71 22.38
N GLU A 97 -17.48 18.51 23.30
CA GLU A 97 -16.28 17.72 23.00
C GLU A 97 -16.76 16.35 22.51
N PRO A 98 -16.43 15.95 21.27
CA PRO A 98 -16.97 14.72 20.71
C PRO A 98 -16.48 13.54 21.54
N GLU A 99 -17.40 12.91 22.29
CA GLU A 99 -17.12 11.82 23.22
C GLU A 99 -16.15 10.82 22.59
N ALA A 100 -14.96 10.69 23.18
CA ALA A 100 -13.96 9.76 22.68
C ALA A 100 -14.54 8.34 22.68
N PRO A 101 -14.65 7.66 21.52
CA PRO A 101 -15.45 6.45 21.41
C PRO A 101 -14.93 5.36 22.35
N GLY A 102 -15.78 4.97 23.30
CA GLY A 102 -15.42 4.07 24.39
C GLY A 102 -14.75 2.78 23.90
N ARG A 103 -13.70 2.36 24.62
CA ARG A 103 -12.83 1.20 24.28
C ARG A 103 -13.60 -0.07 23.92
N GLY A 104 -14.76 -0.30 24.53
CA GLY A 104 -15.67 -1.41 24.21
C GLY A 104 -16.23 -1.34 22.78
N ARG A 105 -16.67 -0.16 22.29
CA ARG A 105 -17.21 0.00 20.92
C ARG A 105 -16.16 -0.36 19.86
N VAL A 106 -14.90 0.04 20.07
CA VAL A 106 -13.78 -0.29 19.16
C VAL A 106 -13.47 -1.79 19.14
N LEU A 107 -13.50 -2.44 20.30
CA LEU A 107 -13.34 -3.90 20.41
C LEU A 107 -14.46 -4.65 19.69
N VAL A 108 -15.72 -4.29 19.96
CA VAL A 108 -16.90 -4.91 19.32
C VAL A 108 -16.85 -4.73 17.80
N ALA A 109 -16.57 -3.52 17.30
CA ALA A 109 -16.42 -3.28 15.86
C ALA A 109 -15.30 -4.12 15.23
N THR A 110 -14.19 -4.33 15.95
CA THR A 110 -13.09 -5.20 15.50
C THR A 110 -13.51 -6.67 15.44
N LEU A 111 -14.21 -7.16 16.47
CA LEU A 111 -14.73 -8.54 16.52
C LEU A 111 -15.77 -8.80 15.43
N VAL A 112 -16.72 -7.90 15.22
CA VAL A 112 -17.74 -8.00 14.16
C VAL A 112 -17.10 -8.04 12.78
N ARG A 113 -16.10 -7.19 12.50
CA ARG A 113 -15.35 -7.20 11.24
C ARG A 113 -14.55 -8.50 11.04
N SER A 114 -13.91 -9.01 12.09
CA SER A 114 -13.17 -10.28 12.06
C SER A 114 -14.10 -11.47 11.80
N LEU A 115 -15.27 -11.50 12.45
CA LEU A 115 -16.28 -12.54 12.25
C LEU A 115 -16.86 -12.47 10.83
N ALA A 116 -17.22 -11.28 10.34
CA ALA A 116 -17.71 -11.09 8.97
C ALA A 116 -16.68 -11.56 7.93
N PHE A 117 -15.38 -11.26 8.15
CA PHE A 117 -14.32 -11.76 7.28
C PHE A 117 -14.17 -13.28 7.34
N LEU A 118 -14.20 -13.89 8.54
CA LEU A 118 -14.14 -15.34 8.72
C LEU A 118 -15.31 -16.04 8.01
N CYS A 119 -16.53 -15.49 8.12
CA CYS A 119 -17.71 -16.00 7.41
C CYS A 119 -17.53 -15.90 5.88
N ALA A 120 -17.09 -14.75 5.36
CA ALA A 120 -16.85 -14.56 3.93
C ALA A 120 -15.76 -15.51 3.39
N TRP A 121 -14.68 -15.71 4.14
CA TRP A 121 -13.63 -16.68 3.84
C TRP A 121 -14.18 -18.12 3.85
N GLY A 122 -14.99 -18.48 4.85
CA GLY A 122 -15.64 -19.78 4.93
C GLY A 122 -16.57 -20.06 3.76
N VAL A 123 -17.38 -19.08 3.36
CA VAL A 123 -18.22 -19.16 2.15
C VAL A 123 -17.36 -19.36 0.90
N ALA A 124 -16.26 -18.61 0.73
CA ALA A 124 -15.36 -18.78 -0.41
C ALA A 124 -14.75 -20.18 -0.47
N VAL A 125 -14.30 -20.74 0.66
CA VAL A 125 -13.80 -22.13 0.76
C VAL A 125 -14.89 -23.14 0.44
N THR A 126 -16.12 -22.95 0.92
CA THR A 126 -17.25 -23.84 0.65
C THR A 126 -17.65 -23.83 -0.83
N VAL A 127 -17.69 -22.65 -1.46
CA VAL A 127 -17.92 -22.53 -2.92
C VAL A 127 -16.80 -23.25 -3.69
N ALA A 128 -15.55 -23.07 -3.27
CA ALA A 128 -14.38 -23.73 -3.87
C ALA A 128 -14.41 -25.27 -3.79
N ALA A 129 -15.13 -25.83 -2.82
CA ALA A 129 -15.28 -27.28 -2.64
C ALA A 129 -16.35 -27.91 -3.56
N HIS A 130 -17.30 -27.10 -4.07
CA HIS A 130 -18.48 -27.60 -4.82
C HIS A 130 -18.50 -27.14 -6.28
N VAL A 131 -17.83 -26.03 -6.62
CA VAL A 131 -17.83 -25.47 -7.98
C VAL A 131 -16.64 -26.00 -8.78
N HIS A 132 -16.95 -26.70 -9.88
CA HIS A 132 -15.98 -27.11 -10.90
C HIS A 132 -16.20 -26.26 -12.17
N PRO A 133 -15.48 -25.14 -12.36
CA PRO A 133 -15.75 -24.21 -13.44
C PRO A 133 -15.19 -24.70 -14.78
N ILE A 134 -16.01 -24.54 -15.81
CA ILE A 134 -15.64 -24.82 -17.21
C ILE A 134 -14.58 -23.85 -17.74
N GLY A 135 -13.85 -24.28 -18.78
CA GLY A 135 -12.68 -23.60 -19.36
C GLY A 135 -12.68 -22.06 -19.37
N PRO A 136 -13.64 -21.38 -20.03
CA PRO A 136 -13.62 -19.91 -20.13
C PRO A 136 -13.80 -19.21 -18.78
N ILE A 137 -14.61 -19.77 -17.87
CA ILE A 137 -14.79 -19.23 -16.51
C ILE A 137 -13.48 -19.35 -15.73
N ARG A 138 -12.78 -20.49 -15.85
CA ARG A 138 -11.47 -20.69 -15.23
C ARG A 138 -10.42 -19.70 -15.75
N THR A 139 -10.40 -19.41 -17.05
CA THR A 139 -9.50 -18.39 -17.62
C THR A 139 -9.79 -16.99 -17.06
N LEU A 140 -11.06 -16.58 -17.03
CA LEU A 140 -11.46 -15.29 -16.45
C LEU A 140 -11.13 -15.22 -14.94
N ALA A 141 -11.30 -16.33 -14.21
CA ALA A 141 -10.89 -16.44 -12.81
C ALA A 141 -9.37 -16.26 -12.64
N ILE A 142 -8.53 -16.86 -13.49
CA ILE A 142 -7.06 -16.66 -13.44
C ILE A 142 -6.70 -15.17 -13.65
N PHE A 143 -7.27 -14.52 -14.67
CA PHE A 143 -7.02 -13.09 -14.92
C PHE A 143 -7.48 -12.22 -13.75
N GLY A 144 -8.70 -12.42 -13.25
CA GLY A 144 -9.22 -11.68 -12.09
C GLY A 144 -8.41 -11.95 -10.81
N HIS A 145 -7.89 -13.17 -10.63
CA HIS A 145 -7.02 -13.52 -9.50
C HIS A 145 -5.68 -12.77 -9.58
N LEU A 146 -5.10 -12.67 -10.78
CA LEU A 146 -3.86 -11.91 -10.98
C LEU A 146 -4.06 -10.40 -10.78
N ILE A 147 -5.18 -9.83 -11.25
CA ILE A 147 -5.54 -8.42 -10.99
C ILE A 147 -5.74 -8.21 -9.48
N GLY A 148 -6.50 -9.09 -8.82
CA GLY A 148 -6.71 -9.05 -7.36
C GLY A 148 -5.39 -9.15 -6.58
N LEU A 149 -4.44 -9.97 -7.06
CA LEU A 149 -3.10 -10.08 -6.50
C LEU A 149 -2.33 -8.77 -6.64
N VAL A 150 -2.24 -8.22 -7.86
CA VAL A 150 -1.50 -6.97 -8.13
C VAL A 150 -2.09 -5.80 -7.35
N CYS A 151 -3.42 -5.66 -7.31
CA CYS A 151 -4.10 -4.62 -6.54
C CYS A 151 -3.88 -4.81 -5.02
N GLY A 152 -4.20 -5.98 -4.48
CA GLY A 152 -4.16 -6.25 -3.04
C GLY A 152 -2.74 -6.24 -2.48
N PHE A 153 -1.85 -7.05 -3.06
CA PHE A 153 -0.46 -7.15 -2.62
C PHE A 153 0.36 -5.92 -2.98
N GLY A 154 0.14 -5.31 -4.16
CA GLY A 154 0.81 -4.08 -4.56
C GLY A 154 0.49 -2.91 -3.62
N ALA A 155 -0.76 -2.79 -3.16
CA ALA A 155 -1.14 -1.81 -2.15
C ALA A 155 -0.47 -2.07 -0.78
N VAL A 156 -0.33 -3.33 -0.37
CA VAL A 156 0.41 -3.70 0.84
C VAL A 156 1.91 -3.36 0.71
N LEU A 157 2.55 -3.69 -0.42
CA LEU A 157 3.94 -3.33 -0.69
C LEU A 157 4.16 -1.81 -0.71
N ALA A 158 3.22 -1.04 -1.26
CA ALA A 158 3.27 0.43 -1.23
C ALA A 158 3.23 0.97 0.21
N LEU A 159 2.44 0.35 1.10
CA LEU A 159 2.42 0.71 2.53
C LEU A 159 3.69 0.30 3.27
N ASP A 160 4.23 -0.88 3.01
CA ASP A 160 5.46 -1.33 3.66
C ASP A 160 6.67 -0.50 3.20
N TRP A 161 6.73 -0.12 1.92
CA TRP A 161 7.71 0.84 1.40
C TRP A 161 7.58 2.21 2.09
N TYR A 162 6.36 2.70 2.27
CA TYR A 162 6.12 3.95 2.97
C TYR A 162 6.49 3.86 4.46
N GLY A 163 6.20 2.72 5.12
CA GLY A 163 6.64 2.43 6.49
C GLY A 163 8.16 2.43 6.65
N LEU A 164 8.89 1.87 5.68
CA LEU A 164 10.36 1.94 5.60
C LEU A 164 10.86 3.39 5.38
N ALA A 165 10.14 4.19 4.57
CA ALA A 165 10.43 5.61 4.41
C ALA A 165 10.22 6.39 5.73
N CYS A 166 9.22 6.04 6.54
CA CYS A 166 9.05 6.58 7.89
C CYS A 166 10.17 6.13 8.84
N LEU A 167 10.59 4.84 8.81
CA LEU A 167 11.68 4.32 9.63
C LEU A 167 13.03 4.99 9.34
N THR A 168 13.27 5.39 8.09
CA THR A 168 14.45 6.16 7.68
C THR A 168 14.30 7.67 7.93
N GLY A 169 13.22 8.13 8.58
CA GLY A 169 12.96 9.54 8.88
C GLY A 169 12.60 10.40 7.66
N ARG A 170 12.36 9.80 6.49
CA ARG A 170 12.10 10.50 5.23
C ARG A 170 10.63 10.93 5.06
N ARG A 171 9.71 10.42 5.88
CA ARG A 171 8.26 10.65 5.79
C ARG A 171 7.56 10.64 7.15
N SER A 172 6.45 11.39 7.28
CA SER A 172 5.62 11.41 8.49
C SER A 172 4.79 10.10 8.67
N PRO A 173 4.69 9.54 9.89
CA PRO A 173 3.76 8.45 10.21
C PRO A 173 2.30 8.82 9.95
N VAL A 174 1.94 10.10 10.04
CA VAL A 174 0.58 10.58 9.80
C VAL A 174 0.27 10.65 8.30
N GLU A 175 1.26 10.97 7.46
CA GLU A 175 1.13 10.78 6.00
C GLU A 175 0.98 9.29 5.65
N ALA A 176 1.72 8.39 6.31
CA ALA A 176 1.58 6.95 6.13
C ALA A 176 0.16 6.47 6.47
N ALA A 177 -0.40 6.95 7.59
CA ALA A 177 -1.77 6.67 7.99
C ALA A 177 -2.78 7.17 6.93
N ARG A 178 -2.62 8.39 6.41
CA ARG A 178 -3.47 8.93 5.34
C ARG A 178 -3.37 8.13 4.03
N LEU A 179 -2.17 7.76 3.60
CA LEU A 179 -1.97 6.91 2.43
C LEU A 179 -2.68 5.55 2.62
N SER A 180 -2.60 4.98 3.82
CA SER A 180 -3.26 3.70 4.12
C SER A 180 -4.78 3.76 4.16
N THR A 181 -5.39 4.91 4.49
CA THR A 181 -6.84 5.09 4.30
C THR A 181 -7.22 5.18 2.82
N SER A 182 -6.38 5.74 1.96
CA SER A 182 -6.61 5.78 0.51
C SER A 182 -6.37 4.43 -0.19
N LEU A 183 -5.45 3.61 0.33
CA LEU A 183 -5.14 2.27 -0.19
C LEU A 183 -6.06 1.17 0.37
N ASP A 184 -6.79 1.42 1.45
CA ASP A 184 -7.70 0.43 2.05
C ASP A 184 -8.72 -0.17 1.06
N PRO A 185 -9.40 0.60 0.19
CA PRO A 185 -10.28 0.04 -0.84
C PRO A 185 -9.55 -0.90 -1.80
N LEU A 186 -8.28 -0.62 -2.14
CA LEU A 186 -7.48 -1.42 -3.07
C LEU A 186 -6.99 -2.72 -2.42
N ILE A 187 -6.58 -2.67 -1.14
CA ILE A 187 -6.19 -3.84 -0.34
C ILE A 187 -7.38 -4.79 -0.20
N TRP A 188 -8.53 -4.27 0.25
CA TRP A 188 -9.70 -5.10 0.51
C TRP A 188 -10.39 -5.55 -0.77
N GLY A 189 -10.49 -4.68 -1.78
CA GLY A 189 -10.99 -5.06 -3.11
C GLY A 189 -10.14 -6.16 -3.74
N GLY A 190 -8.81 -6.03 -3.68
CA GLY A 190 -7.89 -7.08 -4.12
C GLY A 190 -8.06 -8.40 -3.36
N LEU A 191 -8.19 -8.36 -2.03
CA LEU A 191 -8.39 -9.54 -1.19
C LEU A 191 -9.74 -10.25 -1.48
N PHE A 192 -10.83 -9.49 -1.66
CA PHE A 192 -12.12 -10.06 -2.03
C PHE A 192 -12.12 -10.60 -3.47
N ALA A 193 -11.48 -9.91 -4.42
CA ALA A 193 -11.28 -10.43 -5.78
C ALA A 193 -10.48 -11.75 -5.76
N LEU A 194 -9.40 -11.84 -4.97
CA LEU A 194 -8.63 -13.06 -4.77
C LEU A 194 -9.45 -14.21 -4.18
N MET A 195 -10.34 -13.94 -3.21
CA MET A 195 -11.24 -14.96 -2.65
C MET A 195 -12.29 -15.42 -3.67
N ALA A 196 -12.97 -14.49 -4.32
CA ALA A 196 -14.06 -14.78 -5.27
C ALA A 196 -13.57 -15.48 -6.54
N THR A 197 -12.40 -15.10 -7.06
CA THR A 197 -11.77 -15.81 -8.18
C THR A 197 -11.07 -17.08 -7.74
N GLY A 198 -10.53 -17.11 -6.51
CA GLY A 198 -9.87 -18.27 -5.92
C GLY A 198 -10.79 -19.46 -5.72
N SER A 199 -12.07 -19.22 -5.40
CA SER A 199 -13.07 -20.29 -5.34
C SER A 199 -13.42 -20.85 -6.73
N LEU A 200 -13.27 -20.05 -7.78
CA LEU A 200 -13.44 -20.45 -9.19
C LEU A 200 -12.16 -21.04 -9.82
N LEU A 201 -11.19 -21.49 -9.01
CA LEU A 201 -9.99 -22.20 -9.48
C LEU A 201 -9.98 -23.70 -9.13
N ALA A 202 -11.06 -24.23 -8.55
CA ALA A 202 -11.22 -25.64 -8.11
C ALA A 202 -9.99 -26.17 -7.32
N PRO A 203 -9.68 -25.58 -6.15
CA PRO A 203 -8.52 -25.96 -5.36
C PRO A 203 -8.67 -27.35 -4.73
N HIS A 204 -7.64 -28.19 -4.83
CA HIS A 204 -7.58 -29.50 -4.16
C HIS A 204 -7.44 -29.34 -2.64
N LEU A 205 -8.57 -29.29 -1.92
CA LEU A 205 -8.63 -29.04 -0.46
C LEU A 205 -8.00 -30.15 0.40
N SER A 206 -7.93 -31.38 -0.11
CA SER A 206 -7.22 -32.50 0.53
C SER A 206 -5.72 -32.23 0.66
N HIS A 207 -5.12 -31.53 -0.32
CA HIS A 207 -3.69 -31.29 -0.38
C HIS A 207 -3.24 -30.36 0.76
N PRO A 208 -2.20 -30.71 1.55
CA PRO A 208 -1.79 -29.93 2.72
C PRO A 208 -1.34 -28.52 2.35
N LEU A 209 -0.68 -28.32 1.20
CA LEU A 209 -0.28 -26.98 0.75
C LEU A 209 -1.48 -26.07 0.51
N THR A 210 -2.58 -26.58 -0.07
CA THR A 210 -3.82 -25.80 -0.27
C THR A 210 -4.35 -25.30 1.07
N ARG A 211 -4.36 -26.15 2.10
CA ARG A 211 -4.79 -25.76 3.46
C ARG A 211 -3.88 -24.68 4.06
N VAL A 212 -2.56 -24.79 3.89
CA VAL A 212 -1.61 -23.75 4.33
C VAL A 212 -1.82 -22.42 3.57
N LYS A 213 -2.07 -22.45 2.25
CA LYS A 213 -2.42 -21.24 1.47
C LYS A 213 -3.70 -20.58 2.00
N LEU A 214 -4.75 -21.36 2.24
CA LEU A 214 -6.03 -20.84 2.73
C LEU A 214 -5.91 -20.27 4.16
N ALA A 215 -5.13 -20.91 5.03
CA ALA A 215 -4.81 -20.40 6.36
C ALA A 215 -3.99 -19.09 6.29
N ALA A 216 -3.03 -18.99 5.38
CA ALA A 216 -2.27 -17.76 5.16
C ALA A 216 -3.18 -16.60 4.69
N VAL A 217 -4.13 -16.85 3.77
CA VAL A 217 -5.13 -15.85 3.35
C VAL A 217 -6.02 -15.41 4.52
N LEU A 218 -6.44 -16.35 5.39
CA LEU A 218 -7.22 -16.03 6.59
C LEU A 218 -6.41 -15.15 7.56
N VAL A 219 -5.16 -15.50 7.83
CA VAL A 219 -4.24 -14.72 8.67
C VAL A 219 -4.02 -13.32 8.10
N ALA A 220 -3.79 -13.20 6.79
CA ALA A 220 -3.61 -11.90 6.14
C ALA A 220 -4.82 -10.96 6.34
N GLY A 221 -6.03 -11.48 6.13
CA GLY A 221 -7.25 -10.68 6.29
C GLY A 221 -7.56 -10.31 7.75
N LEU A 222 -7.45 -11.25 8.68
CA LEU A 222 -7.62 -10.98 10.12
C LEU A 222 -6.58 -9.98 10.65
N ASN A 223 -5.32 -10.12 10.21
CA ASN A 223 -4.26 -9.17 10.49
C ASN A 223 -4.58 -7.77 9.90
N GLY A 224 -5.16 -7.72 8.70
CA GLY A 224 -5.69 -6.50 8.08
C GLY A 224 -6.81 -5.82 8.89
N VAL A 225 -7.69 -6.58 9.55
CA VAL A 225 -8.70 -6.03 10.48
C VAL A 225 -8.03 -5.41 11.70
N ASN A 226 -7.06 -6.10 12.33
CA ASN A 226 -6.28 -5.55 13.44
C ASN A 226 -5.46 -4.31 13.03
N ALA A 227 -4.94 -4.28 11.80
CA ALA A 227 -4.18 -3.15 11.25
C ALA A 227 -5.02 -1.86 11.20
N ARG A 228 -6.34 -1.95 10.93
CA ARG A 228 -7.25 -0.78 10.98
C ARG A 228 -7.20 -0.09 12.36
N GLY A 229 -7.36 -0.84 13.44
CA GLY A 229 -7.32 -0.29 14.80
C GLY A 229 -5.94 0.27 15.21
N LEU A 230 -4.86 -0.22 14.61
CA LEU A 230 -3.51 0.33 14.78
C LEU A 230 -3.35 1.67 14.04
N ARG A 231 -3.88 1.78 12.81
CA ARG A 231 -3.92 3.06 12.07
C ARG A 231 -4.75 4.12 12.78
N ASP A 232 -5.91 3.74 13.31
CA ASP A 232 -6.79 4.62 14.08
C ASP A 232 -6.15 5.11 15.39
N ALA A 233 -5.11 4.44 15.88
CA ALA A 233 -4.29 4.89 17.01
C ALA A 233 -3.17 5.85 16.56
N VAL A 234 -2.57 5.62 15.38
CA VAL A 234 -1.54 6.51 14.80
C VAL A 234 -2.14 7.83 14.31
N SER A 235 -3.35 7.80 13.72
CA SER A 235 -4.01 9.01 13.18
C SER A 235 -4.46 10.01 14.26
N ARG A 236 -4.52 9.59 15.52
CA ARG A 236 -4.79 10.44 16.70
C ARG A 236 -3.55 11.17 17.22
N LEU A 237 -2.36 10.86 16.69
CA LEU A 237 -1.13 11.56 17.03
C LEU A 237 -1.07 12.92 16.33
N ARG A 238 -0.23 13.82 16.83
CA ARG A 238 -0.02 15.15 16.20
C ARG A 238 0.50 14.97 14.76
N PRO A 239 0.08 15.79 13.78
CA PRO A 239 0.53 15.65 12.38
C PRO A 239 2.06 15.63 12.17
N SER A 240 2.78 16.35 13.04
CA SER A 240 4.24 16.46 13.02
C SER A 240 4.97 15.37 13.83
N ALA A 241 4.25 14.44 14.46
CA ALA A 241 4.86 13.43 15.34
C ALA A 241 5.76 12.47 14.55
N THR A 242 7.01 12.32 14.97
CA THR A 242 7.97 11.39 14.33
C THR A 242 7.76 9.95 14.81
N LEU A 243 8.34 8.96 14.11
CA LEU A 243 8.29 7.56 14.57
C LEU A 243 8.92 7.33 15.96
N ARG A 244 9.82 8.22 16.40
CA ARG A 244 10.47 8.13 17.72
C ARG A 244 9.54 8.56 18.86
N GLU A 245 8.50 9.33 18.57
CA GLU A 245 7.48 9.76 19.53
C GLU A 245 6.35 8.75 19.71
N LEU A 246 6.28 7.70 18.87
CA LEU A 246 5.31 6.63 19.05
C LEU A 246 5.63 5.82 20.32
N PRO A 247 4.62 5.47 21.14
CA PRO A 247 4.80 4.52 22.23
C PRO A 247 5.43 3.21 21.71
N SER A 248 6.46 2.71 22.39
CA SER A 248 7.20 1.50 21.97
C SER A 248 6.28 0.29 21.73
N ARG A 249 5.25 0.14 22.55
CA ARG A 249 4.20 -0.89 22.39
C ARG A 249 3.38 -0.75 21.09
N LEU A 250 3.15 0.47 20.61
CA LEU A 250 2.46 0.72 19.34
C LEU A 250 3.38 0.42 18.17
N LEU A 251 4.63 0.89 18.21
CA LEU A 251 5.65 0.60 17.20
C LEU A 251 5.88 -0.91 17.04
N TRP A 252 6.00 -1.64 18.14
CA TRP A 252 6.17 -3.11 18.11
C TRP A 252 4.95 -3.84 17.51
N ARG A 253 3.72 -3.39 17.83
CA ARG A 253 2.50 -3.95 17.22
C ARG A 253 2.40 -3.64 15.72
N LEU A 254 2.81 -2.45 15.28
CA LEU A 254 2.90 -2.11 13.85
C LEU A 254 3.91 -3.00 13.12
N PHE A 255 5.10 -3.19 13.70
CA PHE A 255 6.13 -4.08 13.16
C PHE A 255 5.63 -5.52 13.02
N ILE A 256 5.09 -6.13 14.09
CA ILE A 256 4.50 -7.48 14.04
C ILE A 256 3.40 -7.56 12.96
N THR A 257 2.52 -6.56 12.88
CA THR A 257 1.44 -6.54 11.90
C THR A 257 1.98 -6.53 10.46
N ALA A 258 3.03 -5.77 10.18
CA ALA A 258 3.70 -5.77 8.88
C ALA A 258 4.38 -7.12 8.59
N THR A 259 5.14 -7.68 9.54
CA THR A 259 5.81 -8.98 9.40
C THR A 259 4.81 -10.12 9.16
N VAL A 260 3.72 -10.18 9.91
CA VAL A 260 2.65 -11.18 9.73
C VAL A 260 1.99 -11.04 8.37
N SER A 261 1.75 -9.80 7.91
CA SER A 261 1.23 -9.53 6.56
C SER A 261 2.17 -10.10 5.49
N GLN A 262 3.45 -9.74 5.53
CA GLN A 262 4.45 -10.20 4.56
C GLN A 262 4.59 -11.72 4.55
N LEU A 263 4.72 -12.37 5.71
CA LEU A 263 4.82 -13.83 5.79
C LEU A 263 3.58 -14.52 5.20
N ALA A 264 2.38 -14.00 5.49
CA ALA A 264 1.13 -14.55 4.98
C ALA A 264 1.01 -14.41 3.45
N TRP A 265 1.29 -13.21 2.91
CA TRP A 265 1.28 -12.97 1.46
C TRP A 265 2.31 -13.82 0.73
N TRP A 266 3.57 -13.84 1.16
CA TRP A 266 4.62 -14.65 0.53
C TRP A 266 4.32 -16.16 0.60
N THR A 267 3.79 -16.65 1.73
CA THR A 267 3.35 -18.05 1.85
C THR A 267 2.25 -18.38 0.82
N ALA A 268 1.24 -17.53 0.71
CA ALA A 268 0.14 -17.74 -0.22
C ALA A 268 0.58 -17.66 -1.70
N ILE A 269 1.52 -16.77 -2.02
CA ILE A 269 2.11 -16.59 -3.36
C ILE A 269 2.98 -17.79 -3.75
N VAL A 270 3.96 -18.16 -2.91
CA VAL A 270 4.89 -19.28 -3.18
C VAL A 270 4.14 -20.60 -3.32
N ILE A 271 3.16 -20.86 -2.45
CA ILE A 271 2.31 -22.05 -2.59
C ILE A 271 1.42 -21.93 -3.84
N GLY A 272 0.87 -20.75 -4.14
CA GLY A 272 0.08 -20.51 -5.34
C GLY A 272 0.80 -20.90 -6.62
N PHE A 273 2.05 -20.45 -6.79
CA PHE A 273 2.88 -20.83 -7.93
C PHE A 273 3.20 -22.34 -7.94
N ARG A 274 3.68 -22.90 -6.82
CA ARG A 274 4.04 -24.34 -6.74
C ARG A 274 2.87 -25.31 -6.92
N ASN A 275 1.65 -24.87 -6.62
CA ASN A 275 0.43 -25.68 -6.71
C ASN A 275 -0.34 -25.42 -8.02
N THR A 276 0.32 -24.84 -9.03
CA THR A 276 -0.18 -24.80 -10.41
C THR A 276 0.15 -26.13 -11.07
N PRO A 277 -0.84 -26.93 -11.52
CA PRO A 277 -0.56 -28.15 -12.27
C PRO A 277 0.20 -27.80 -13.55
N HIS A 278 1.33 -28.45 -13.78
CA HIS A 278 2.00 -28.46 -15.07
C HIS A 278 1.21 -29.37 -16.01
N ASN A 279 0.24 -28.79 -16.71
CA ASN A 279 -0.45 -29.37 -17.87
C ASN A 279 0.04 -28.65 -19.13
#